data_AF-A0A4V0ZH78-F1
#
_entry.id   AF-A0A4V0ZH78-F1
#
_cell.length_a   1.000
_cell.length_b   1.000
_cell.length_c   1.000
_cell.angle_alpha   90.00
_cell.angle_beta   90.00
_cell.angle_gamma   90.00
#
_symmetry.space_group_name_H-M   'P 1'
#
loop_
_entity.id
_entity.type
_entity.pdbx_description
1 polymer ?
#
loop_
_entity_poly.entity_id
_entity_poly.type
_entity_poly.pdbx_seq_one_letter_code
_entity_poly.pdbx_strand_id
1 'polypeptide(L)'
;MLDSRTDIITGPAVIKKGSTILYTEENVVVTAEVATVEGRNSVMGKYDEFQSSVLHTVSFKPAPMATQAYFDVLFPYHTPVLGSSIYGATPDDIVVWSVDGKEYTYKHGALTQMPGLAFGADLPLYDGEAVFTCLGDCTEAWSGTDHFSAVQSKVFTDTSFDRTKDLRLHYAAAWGESAPWDDIETEGGVVVSFNLELADKMNDAYGIADKKITGLSVTATFVPQGITPEQVLTALGVQGIGARRGRSMYGLAKDLVLAGEQAGDPTFTLSKAVISNNVSNFGAESNRVGELSLVSLNGMNSQVFSLGLIEE
;
A
#
# COMPACT_ATOMS: atom_id res chain seq x y z
N MET A 1 8.23 -10.02 44.12
CA MET A 1 6.89 -9.78 43.58
C MET A 1 6.86 -10.54 42.27
N LEU A 2 6.25 -11.73 42.27
CA LEU A 2 6.15 -12.55 41.06
C LEU A 2 4.90 -12.07 40.35
N ASP A 3 5.05 -11.51 39.15
CA ASP A 3 3.93 -11.16 38.27
C ASP A 3 3.01 -12.38 38.16
N SER A 4 1.73 -12.19 38.47
CA SER A 4 0.77 -13.28 38.36
C SER A 4 0.59 -13.58 36.87
N ARG A 5 0.43 -14.85 36.49
CA ARG A 5 0.26 -15.26 35.08
C ARG A 5 -0.96 -14.60 34.40
N THR A 6 -1.84 -13.98 35.19
CA THR A 6 -3.01 -13.19 34.78
C THR A 6 -2.68 -11.75 34.36
N ASP A 7 -1.48 -11.24 34.63
CA ASP A 7 -1.05 -9.88 34.24
C ASP A 7 -0.44 -9.84 32.82
N ILE A 8 -0.28 -11.02 32.19
CA ILE A 8 0.16 -11.13 30.80
C ILE A 8 -1.01 -10.77 29.89
N ILE A 9 -1.04 -9.52 29.44
CA ILE A 9 -2.03 -9.03 28.46
C ILE A 9 -1.55 -9.44 27.07
N THR A 10 -2.23 -10.42 26.46
CA THR A 10 -1.99 -10.88 25.10
C THR A 10 -3.32 -11.19 24.44
N GLY A 11 -3.51 -10.77 23.20
CA GLY A 11 -4.70 -11.11 22.43
C GLY A 11 -4.59 -10.63 20.99
N PRO A 12 -5.16 -11.36 20.02
CA PRO A 12 -5.26 -10.89 18.64
C PRO A 12 -6.23 -9.71 18.55
N ALA A 13 -6.07 -8.89 17.51
CA ALA A 13 -6.91 -7.72 17.26
C ALA A 13 -7.25 -7.58 15.78
N VAL A 14 -8.36 -6.91 15.50
CA VAL A 14 -8.72 -6.45 14.15
C VAL A 14 -8.60 -4.93 14.08
N ILE A 15 -8.44 -4.40 12.88
CA ILE A 15 -8.39 -2.95 12.66
C ILE A 15 -9.71 -2.50 12.06
N LYS A 16 -10.25 -1.39 12.53
CA LYS A 16 -11.46 -0.77 12.01
C LYS A 16 -11.16 0.64 11.55
N LYS A 17 -11.59 0.95 10.32
CA LYS A 17 -11.58 2.30 9.74
C LYS A 17 -12.96 2.60 9.19
N GLY A 18 -13.64 3.60 9.77
CA GLY A 18 -15.04 3.88 9.43
C GLY A 18 -15.94 2.68 9.71
N SER A 19 -16.61 2.16 8.69
CA SER A 19 -17.43 0.94 8.77
C SER A 19 -16.70 -0.35 8.43
N THR A 20 -15.50 -0.28 7.85
CA THR A 20 -14.75 -1.45 7.39
C THR A 20 -13.91 -2.04 8.52
N ILE A 21 -13.97 -3.38 8.65
CA ILE A 21 -13.14 -4.15 9.57
C ILE A 21 -12.11 -4.94 8.76
N LEU A 22 -10.84 -4.68 9.02
CA LEU A 22 -9.68 -5.32 8.44
C LEU A 22 -9.16 -6.41 9.38
N TYR A 23 -9.19 -7.65 8.90
CA TYR A 23 -8.53 -8.78 9.54
C TYR A 23 -7.03 -8.76 9.22
N THR A 24 -6.22 -9.28 10.14
CA THR A 24 -4.76 -9.33 9.99
C THR A 24 -4.27 -10.78 10.04
N GLU A 25 -3.24 -11.10 9.25
CA GLU A 25 -2.57 -12.41 9.33
C GLU A 25 -1.59 -12.46 10.51
N GLU A 26 -0.97 -11.32 10.78
CA GLU A 26 0.10 -11.16 11.77
C GLU A 26 -0.31 -10.19 12.88
N ASN A 27 0.63 -9.94 13.79
CA ASN A 27 0.43 -9.03 14.91
C ASN A 27 0.22 -7.60 14.40
N VAL A 28 -0.71 -6.88 15.02
CA VAL A 28 -0.83 -5.44 14.86
C VAL A 28 0.21 -4.78 15.77
N VAL A 29 1.12 -4.01 15.19
CA VAL A 29 2.14 -3.28 15.93
C VAL A 29 1.75 -1.80 15.94
N VAL A 30 1.67 -1.22 17.14
CA VAL A 30 1.48 0.22 17.30
C VAL A 30 2.73 0.82 17.91
N THR A 31 3.35 1.76 17.20
CA THR A 31 4.47 2.55 17.70
C THR A 31 4.03 3.99 17.97
N ALA A 32 4.50 4.55 19.09
CA ALA A 32 4.34 5.96 19.41
C ALA A 32 5.70 6.63 19.26
N GLU A 33 5.83 7.50 18.27
CA GLU A 33 7.07 8.22 17.99
C GLU A 33 6.96 9.65 18.48
N VAL A 34 7.94 10.07 19.28
CA VAL A 34 8.04 11.43 19.80
C VAL A 34 9.25 12.09 19.15
N ALA A 35 9.02 13.03 18.24
CA ALA A 35 10.09 13.81 17.64
C ALA A 35 10.58 14.86 18.64
N THR A 36 11.91 15.00 18.79
CA THR A 36 12.53 15.98 19.67
C THR A 36 13.48 16.91 18.91
N VAL A 37 13.61 18.15 19.40
CA VAL A 37 14.54 19.17 18.89
C VAL A 37 15.59 19.44 19.95
N GLU A 38 16.87 19.38 19.56
CA GLU A 38 17.97 19.57 20.49
C GLU A 38 18.13 21.05 20.90
N GLY A 39 18.09 21.31 22.20
CA GLY A 39 18.59 22.55 22.78
C GLY A 39 20.12 22.52 22.85
N ARG A 40 20.78 23.43 22.15
CA ARG A 40 22.25 23.59 22.21
C ARG A 40 22.65 24.98 22.68
N ASN A 41 23.68 25.04 23.52
CA ASN A 41 24.36 26.29 23.85
C ASN A 41 25.88 26.10 23.77
N SER A 42 26.61 27.21 23.64
CA SER A 42 28.06 27.20 23.42
C SER A 42 28.88 26.75 24.63
N VAL A 43 28.29 26.74 25.84
CA VAL A 43 28.99 26.46 27.09
C VAL A 43 28.84 25.00 27.53
N MET A 44 27.68 24.38 27.28
CA MET A 44 27.32 23.05 27.75
C MET A 44 27.12 22.05 26.60
N GLY A 45 27.16 22.50 25.35
CA GLY A 45 26.83 21.65 24.20
C GLY A 45 25.33 21.38 24.14
N LYS A 46 24.93 20.11 24.03
CA LYS A 46 23.51 19.69 24.08
C LYS A 46 23.04 19.72 25.54
N TYR A 47 22.10 20.60 25.85
CA TYR A 47 21.58 20.76 27.21
C TYR A 47 20.19 20.14 27.42
N ASP A 48 19.38 20.02 26.36
CA ASP A 48 18.02 19.48 26.44
C ASP A 48 17.52 18.95 25.09
N GLU A 49 16.38 18.26 25.13
CA GLU A 49 15.59 17.83 23.98
C GLU A 49 14.13 18.23 24.17
N PHE A 50 13.62 19.13 23.32
CA PHE A 50 12.24 19.60 23.38
C PHE A 50 11.35 18.75 22.47
N GLN A 51 10.26 18.24 23.02
CA GLN A 51 9.25 17.51 22.24
C GLN A 51 8.62 18.44 21.19
N SER A 52 8.67 18.01 19.93
CA SER A 52 8.21 18.77 18.77
C SER A 52 6.95 18.18 18.12
N SER A 53 6.83 16.85 18.06
CA SER A 53 5.63 16.19 17.53
C SER A 53 5.46 14.79 18.09
N VAL A 54 4.23 14.29 18.09
CA VAL A 54 3.92 12.89 18.40
C VAL A 54 3.18 12.29 17.21
N LEU A 55 3.59 11.09 16.80
CA LEU A 55 2.95 10.29 15.77
C LEU A 55 2.62 8.91 16.34
N HIS A 56 1.46 8.37 15.98
CA HIS A 56 1.16 6.97 16.21
C HIS A 56 1.15 6.22 14.89
N THR A 57 1.96 5.19 14.76
CA THR A 57 2.03 4.38 13.56
C THR A 57 1.49 2.99 13.86
N VAL A 58 0.49 2.56 13.09
CA VAL A 58 -0.16 1.25 13.19
C VAL A 58 0.26 0.44 11.96
N SER A 59 1.09 -0.57 12.14
CA SER A 59 1.52 -1.49 11.07
C SER A 59 0.90 -2.88 11.25
N PHE A 60 0.52 -3.49 10.12
CA PHE A 60 -0.07 -4.82 10.09
C PHE A 60 0.01 -5.42 8.69
N LYS A 61 -0.09 -6.75 8.62
CA LYS A 61 -0.28 -7.49 7.38
C LYS A 61 -1.76 -7.83 7.18
N PRO A 62 -2.44 -7.31 6.13
CA PRO A 62 -3.85 -7.61 5.88
C PRO A 62 -4.09 -9.09 5.58
N ALA A 63 -5.19 -9.65 6.09
CA ALA A 63 -5.65 -10.98 5.71
C ALA A 63 -6.14 -11.00 4.25
N PRO A 64 -6.03 -12.13 3.54
CA PRO A 64 -6.34 -12.25 2.11
C PRO A 64 -7.85 -12.31 1.90
N MET A 65 -8.53 -11.18 2.06
CA MET A 65 -9.94 -11.02 1.73
C MET A 65 -10.10 -10.03 0.58
N ALA A 66 -10.55 -10.53 -0.56
CA ALA A 66 -10.91 -9.72 -1.72
C ALA A 66 -12.35 -9.18 -1.56
N THR A 67 -12.49 -7.97 -1.02
CA THR A 67 -13.76 -7.25 -0.98
C THR A 67 -13.54 -5.79 -1.38
N GLN A 68 -14.53 -5.17 -2.02
CA GLN A 68 -14.40 -3.77 -2.45
C GLN A 68 -14.10 -2.83 -1.28
N ALA A 69 -14.75 -3.04 -0.12
CA ALA A 69 -14.52 -2.26 1.08
C ALA A 69 -13.06 -2.36 1.61
N TYR A 70 -12.39 -3.49 1.39
CA TYR A 70 -10.97 -3.65 1.73
C TYR A 70 -10.11 -2.84 0.77
N PHE A 71 -10.38 -2.93 -0.53
CA PHE A 71 -9.65 -2.18 -1.54
C PHE A 71 -9.79 -0.67 -1.36
N ASP A 72 -10.99 -0.18 -1.04
CA ASP A 72 -11.24 1.25 -0.82
C ASP A 72 -10.44 1.80 0.37
N VAL A 73 -10.21 0.98 1.40
CA VAL A 73 -9.45 1.36 2.60
C VAL A 73 -7.94 1.22 2.42
N LEU A 74 -7.48 0.13 1.77
CA LEU A 74 -6.06 -0.17 1.59
C LEU A 74 -5.44 0.52 0.37
N PHE A 75 -6.26 0.95 -0.60
CA PHE A 75 -5.80 1.60 -1.83
C PHE A 75 -6.60 2.87 -2.18
N PRO A 76 -6.68 3.86 -1.26
CA PRO A 76 -7.46 5.07 -1.49
C PRO A 76 -6.85 6.01 -2.56
N TYR A 77 -5.56 5.86 -2.88
CA TYR A 77 -4.80 6.78 -3.73
C TYR A 77 -4.76 6.38 -5.21
N HIS A 78 -5.81 5.75 -5.73
CA HIS A 78 -5.89 5.30 -7.13
C HIS A 78 -5.86 6.45 -8.15
N THR A 79 -6.33 7.64 -7.76
CA THR A 79 -6.20 8.90 -8.51
C THR A 79 -5.48 9.94 -7.64
N PRO A 80 -4.15 9.88 -7.50
CA PRO A 80 -3.41 10.76 -6.61
C PRO A 80 -3.42 12.20 -7.14
N VAL A 81 -3.94 13.14 -6.35
CA VAL A 81 -3.84 14.57 -6.62
C VAL A 81 -2.64 15.11 -5.87
N LEU A 82 -1.57 15.45 -6.59
CA LEU A 82 -0.34 15.97 -5.97
C LEU A 82 -0.64 17.23 -5.15
N GLY A 83 -0.11 17.28 -3.92
CA GLY A 83 -0.36 18.35 -2.96
C GLY A 83 -1.66 18.21 -2.14
N SER A 84 -2.48 17.18 -2.37
CA SER A 84 -3.64 16.89 -1.54
C SER A 84 -3.21 16.32 -0.17
N SER A 85 -4.04 16.57 0.85
CA SER A 85 -3.86 15.98 2.19
C SER A 85 -4.28 14.53 2.17
N ILE A 86 -3.53 13.65 2.84
CA ILE A 86 -3.94 12.26 3.06
C ILE A 86 -5.04 12.11 4.13
N TYR A 87 -5.19 13.10 5.00
CA TYR A 87 -6.17 13.09 6.10
C TYR A 87 -7.53 13.65 5.69
N GLY A 88 -7.60 14.34 4.54
CA GLY A 88 -8.84 14.90 4.02
C GLY A 88 -9.39 16.06 4.86
N ALA A 89 -10.65 16.42 4.63
CA ALA A 89 -11.34 17.48 5.37
C ALA A 89 -12.01 16.98 6.66
N THR A 90 -12.41 15.70 6.68
CA THR A 90 -12.98 15.01 7.84
C THR A 90 -12.10 13.78 8.11
N PRO A 91 -11.03 13.93 8.91
CA PRO A 91 -10.14 12.84 9.21
C PRO A 91 -10.86 11.73 10.00
N ASP A 92 -10.67 10.50 9.55
CA ASP A 92 -11.25 9.30 10.17
C ASP A 92 -10.29 8.68 11.18
N ASP A 93 -10.82 8.28 12.32
CA ASP A 93 -10.09 7.55 13.36
C ASP A 93 -9.78 6.11 12.91
N ILE A 94 -8.70 5.56 13.46
CA ILE A 94 -8.32 4.15 13.33
C ILE A 94 -8.55 3.47 14.66
N VAL A 95 -9.23 2.34 14.64
CA VAL A 95 -9.62 1.61 15.83
C VAL A 95 -8.98 0.22 15.82
N VAL A 96 -8.18 -0.10 16.82
CA VAL A 96 -7.66 -1.45 17.05
C VAL A 96 -8.56 -2.14 18.07
N TRP A 97 -9.30 -3.15 17.64
CA TRP A 97 -10.26 -3.88 18.47
C TRP A 97 -9.72 -5.26 18.82
N SER A 98 -9.29 -5.41 20.08
CA SER A 98 -8.76 -6.67 20.60
C SER A 98 -9.89 -7.63 20.99
N VAL A 99 -9.64 -8.92 20.79
CA VAL A 99 -10.49 -10.02 21.27
C VAL A 99 -10.64 -10.01 22.81
N ASP A 100 -9.70 -9.38 23.52
CA ASP A 100 -9.73 -9.20 24.98
C ASP A 100 -10.84 -8.24 25.45
N GLY A 101 -11.64 -7.71 24.53
CA GLY A 101 -12.76 -6.82 24.84
C GLY A 101 -12.33 -5.38 25.11
N LYS A 102 -11.23 -4.93 24.49
CA LYS A 102 -10.76 -3.56 24.52
C LYS A 102 -10.68 -2.97 23.10
N GLU A 103 -11.11 -1.73 22.98
CA GLU A 103 -11.04 -0.93 21.76
C GLU A 103 -10.03 0.20 22.01
N TYR A 104 -8.99 0.29 21.18
CA TYR A 104 -8.00 1.36 21.18
C TYR A 104 -8.25 2.24 19.97
N THR A 105 -8.71 3.47 20.18
CA THR A 105 -9.01 4.43 19.12
C THR A 105 -7.85 5.40 18.98
N TYR A 106 -7.21 5.44 17.82
CA TYR A 106 -6.19 6.40 17.44
C TYR A 106 -6.81 7.47 16.54
N LYS A 107 -6.56 8.74 16.88
CA LYS A 107 -7.17 9.87 16.19
C LYS A 107 -6.55 10.10 14.82
N HIS A 108 -7.38 10.50 13.86
CA HIS A 108 -6.95 10.98 12.53
C HIS A 108 -5.90 10.09 11.85
N GLY A 109 -6.26 8.86 11.51
CA GLY A 109 -5.34 7.91 10.89
C GLY A 109 -5.50 7.82 9.38
N ALA A 110 -4.41 8.05 8.65
CA ALA A 110 -4.36 7.92 7.19
C ALA A 110 -3.29 6.92 6.77
N LEU A 111 -3.49 6.28 5.61
CA LEU A 111 -2.60 5.26 5.11
C LEU A 111 -1.32 5.90 4.57
N THR A 112 -0.17 5.56 5.14
CA THR A 112 1.13 6.07 4.72
C THR A 112 1.95 5.07 3.93
N GLN A 113 1.65 3.77 4.07
CA GLN A 113 2.22 2.71 3.24
C GLN A 113 1.11 1.77 2.80
N MET A 114 0.95 1.62 1.48
CA MET A 114 0.03 0.64 0.89
C MET A 114 0.71 -0.74 0.86
N PRO A 115 -0.02 -1.83 1.15
CA PRO A 115 0.50 -3.17 0.95
C PRO A 115 0.72 -3.43 -0.56
N GLY A 116 1.65 -4.31 -0.89
CA GLY A 116 1.75 -4.85 -2.24
C GLY A 116 0.59 -5.79 -2.57
N LEU A 117 0.45 -6.11 -3.84
CA LEU A 117 -0.50 -7.10 -4.33
C LEU A 117 0.23 -8.19 -5.09
N ALA A 118 -0.13 -9.44 -4.87
CA ALA A 118 0.38 -10.57 -5.61
C ALA A 118 -0.77 -11.30 -6.32
N PHE A 119 -0.65 -11.41 -7.63
CA PHE A 119 -1.61 -12.07 -8.50
C PHE A 119 -1.03 -13.39 -8.98
N GLY A 120 -1.38 -14.49 -8.32
CA GLY A 120 -0.95 -15.83 -8.70
C GLY A 120 -1.73 -16.92 -7.96
N ALA A 121 -1.79 -18.11 -8.55
CA ALA A 121 -2.57 -19.23 -8.00
C ALA A 121 -2.03 -19.76 -6.66
N ASP A 122 -0.75 -19.53 -6.38
CA ASP A 122 -0.09 -20.01 -5.15
C ASP A 122 0.17 -18.89 -4.12
N LEU A 123 -0.12 -17.63 -4.47
CA LEU A 123 0.19 -16.46 -3.65
C LEU A 123 -1.08 -15.87 -3.01
N PRO A 124 -1.01 -15.36 -1.77
CA PRO A 124 -2.08 -14.56 -1.21
C PRO A 124 -2.19 -13.23 -1.95
N LEU A 125 -3.40 -12.68 -2.04
CA LEU A 125 -3.64 -11.44 -2.79
C LEU A 125 -2.84 -10.24 -2.26
N TYR A 126 -2.72 -10.10 -0.94
CA TYR A 126 -1.95 -9.02 -0.32
C TYR A 126 -0.54 -9.52 0.03
N ASP A 127 0.46 -8.76 -0.41
CA ASP A 127 1.86 -9.04 -0.13
C ASP A 127 2.51 -7.84 0.57
N GLY A 128 3.02 -8.05 1.78
CA GLY A 128 3.64 -7.01 2.61
C GLY A 128 2.71 -6.28 3.58
N GLU A 129 3.27 -5.27 4.24
CA GLU A 129 2.65 -4.57 5.35
C GLU A 129 1.95 -3.27 4.92
N ALA A 130 0.77 -3.04 5.49
CA ALA A 130 0.07 -1.77 5.44
C ALA A 130 0.39 -0.96 6.70
N VAL A 131 0.60 0.34 6.54
CA VAL A 131 0.94 1.25 7.65
C VAL A 131 0.01 2.46 7.66
N PHE A 132 -0.70 2.66 8.76
CA PHE A 132 -1.45 3.88 9.05
C PHE A 132 -0.65 4.79 9.97
N THR A 133 -0.58 6.08 9.65
CA THR A 133 -0.05 7.10 10.56
C THR A 133 -1.19 7.97 11.08
N CYS A 134 -1.28 8.06 12.40
CA CYS A 134 -2.30 8.76 13.15
C CYS A 134 -1.72 10.04 13.78
N LEU A 135 -2.50 11.13 13.72
CA LEU A 135 -2.14 12.44 14.29
C LEU A 135 -3.07 12.80 15.45
N GLY A 136 -2.61 13.70 16.32
CA GLY A 136 -3.44 14.24 17.39
C GLY A 136 -4.64 15.04 16.87
N ASP A 137 -5.72 15.07 17.64
CA ASP A 137 -6.92 15.81 17.27
C ASP A 137 -6.68 17.33 17.22
N CYS A 138 -6.79 17.93 16.03
CA CYS A 138 -6.58 19.36 15.85
C CYS A 138 -7.63 20.26 16.53
N THR A 139 -8.75 19.68 16.97
CA THR A 139 -9.82 20.39 17.68
C THR A 139 -9.64 20.43 19.19
N GLU A 140 -8.82 19.54 19.73
CA GLU A 140 -8.58 19.40 21.17
C GLU A 140 -7.21 19.94 21.57
N ALA A 141 -7.07 20.37 22.81
CA ALA A 141 -5.77 20.75 23.35
C ALA A 141 -4.87 19.52 23.49
N TRP A 142 -3.56 19.69 23.26
CA TRP A 142 -2.58 18.61 23.39
C TRP A 142 -2.62 17.89 24.74
N SER A 143 -2.94 18.62 25.82
CA SER A 143 -3.08 18.07 27.18
C SER A 143 -4.36 17.27 27.43
N GLY A 144 -5.25 17.15 26.44
CA GLY A 144 -6.50 16.40 26.54
C GLY A 144 -6.26 14.90 26.66
N THR A 145 -7.02 14.24 27.52
CA THR A 145 -6.87 12.81 27.85
C THR A 145 -6.97 11.88 26.63
N ASP A 146 -7.74 12.27 25.60
CA ASP A 146 -8.02 11.47 24.40
C ASP A 146 -7.48 12.12 23.11
N HIS A 147 -6.54 13.07 23.22
CA HIS A 147 -6.04 13.85 22.09
C HIS A 147 -5.34 12.97 21.03
N PHE A 148 -4.61 11.93 21.45
CA PHE A 148 -3.89 11.02 20.55
C PHE A 148 -4.52 9.62 20.48
N SER A 149 -4.94 9.09 21.64
CA SER A 149 -5.53 7.75 21.72
C SER A 149 -6.55 7.67 22.86
N ALA A 150 -7.66 6.99 22.63
CA ALA A 150 -8.66 6.65 23.63
C ALA A 150 -8.75 5.12 23.81
N VAL A 151 -9.02 4.66 25.03
CA VAL A 151 -9.20 3.22 25.31
C VAL A 151 -10.55 2.99 25.96
N GLN A 152 -11.34 2.08 25.39
CA GLN A 152 -12.66 1.71 25.90
C GLN A 152 -12.80 0.20 26.07
N SER A 153 -13.53 -0.23 27.09
CA SER A 153 -13.98 -1.63 27.20
C SER A 153 -15.18 -1.89 26.30
N LYS A 154 -15.02 -2.81 25.35
CA LYS A 154 -16.05 -3.23 24.42
C LYS A 154 -15.83 -4.67 23.97
N VAL A 155 -16.81 -5.53 24.24
CA VAL A 155 -16.78 -6.96 23.91
C VAL A 155 -16.60 -7.14 22.40
N PHE A 156 -15.65 -7.98 21.99
CA PHE A 156 -15.44 -8.35 20.60
C PHE A 156 -16.61 -9.18 20.07
N THR A 157 -17.26 -8.72 19.00
CA THR A 157 -18.45 -9.39 18.43
C THR A 157 -18.38 -9.58 16.92
N ASP A 158 -17.28 -9.21 16.26
CA ASP A 158 -17.22 -9.30 14.81
C ASP A 158 -17.03 -10.75 14.33
N THR A 159 -17.80 -11.12 13.31
CA THR A 159 -17.71 -12.43 12.64
C THR A 159 -17.73 -12.27 11.13
N SER A 160 -17.33 -11.10 10.62
CA SER A 160 -17.42 -10.75 9.20
C SER A 160 -16.33 -11.41 8.33
N PHE A 161 -15.37 -12.13 8.92
CA PHE A 161 -14.35 -12.88 8.18
C PHE A 161 -14.97 -13.97 7.30
N ASP A 162 -14.74 -13.87 5.99
CA ASP A 162 -15.24 -14.81 5.01
C ASP A 162 -14.07 -15.50 4.28
N ARG A 163 -13.94 -16.80 4.52
CA ARG A 163 -12.90 -17.64 3.91
C ARG A 163 -13.08 -17.81 2.41
N THR A 164 -14.29 -17.62 1.88
CA THR A 164 -14.55 -17.72 0.45
C THR A 164 -13.98 -16.53 -0.32
N LYS A 165 -13.52 -15.48 0.38
CA LYS A 165 -12.89 -14.30 -0.18
C LYS A 165 -11.36 -14.37 -0.21
N ASP A 166 -10.76 -15.47 0.25
CA ASP A 166 -9.36 -15.80 0.00
C ASP A 166 -9.24 -16.42 -1.39
N LEU A 167 -9.04 -15.53 -2.38
CA LEU A 167 -9.00 -15.88 -3.79
C LEU A 167 -7.55 -16.08 -4.22
N ARG A 168 -7.18 -17.34 -4.44
CA ARG A 168 -5.92 -17.73 -5.08
C ARG A 168 -6.22 -18.30 -6.45
N LEU A 169 -6.06 -17.47 -7.46
CA LEU A 169 -6.58 -17.70 -8.81
C LEU A 169 -5.47 -17.54 -9.83
N HIS A 170 -5.69 -18.14 -11.00
CA HIS A 170 -4.93 -17.78 -12.18
C HIS A 170 -5.39 -16.40 -12.69
N TYR A 171 -4.44 -15.54 -13.01
CA TYR A 171 -4.70 -14.22 -13.58
C TYR A 171 -4.10 -14.13 -14.97
N ALA A 172 -4.90 -13.72 -15.93
CA ALA A 172 -4.43 -13.38 -17.27
C ALA A 172 -3.87 -11.95 -17.24
N ALA A 173 -2.63 -11.79 -17.72
CA ALA A 173 -1.98 -10.48 -17.82
C ALA A 173 -1.98 -10.00 -19.27
N ALA A 174 -2.35 -8.74 -19.51
CA ALA A 174 -2.34 -8.13 -20.85
C ALA A 174 -1.73 -6.73 -20.79
N TRP A 175 -0.72 -6.45 -21.61
CA TRP A 175 -0.07 -5.15 -21.77
C TRP A 175 -0.38 -4.55 -23.15
N GLY A 176 -1.54 -3.93 -23.25
CA GLY A 176 -2.16 -3.40 -24.48
C GLY A 176 -2.84 -4.47 -25.34
N GLU A 177 -3.23 -4.09 -26.56
CA GLU A 177 -4.21 -4.84 -27.37
C GLU A 177 -3.59 -5.67 -28.51
N SER A 178 -2.29 -5.95 -28.49
CA SER A 178 -1.63 -6.61 -29.62
C SER A 178 -0.67 -7.69 -29.19
N ALA A 179 -0.83 -8.87 -29.80
CA ALA A 179 0.09 -9.99 -29.71
C ALA A 179 1.56 -9.56 -29.86
N PRO A 180 2.47 -10.09 -29.03
CA PRO A 180 2.27 -11.12 -28.00
C PRO A 180 1.82 -10.58 -26.62
N TRP A 181 1.45 -9.29 -26.54
CA TRP A 181 1.23 -8.61 -25.26
C TRP A 181 -0.24 -8.56 -24.84
N ASP A 182 -1.15 -9.03 -25.68
CA ASP A 182 -2.59 -9.12 -25.39
C ASP A 182 -2.95 -10.29 -24.47
N ASP A 183 -2.08 -11.30 -24.38
CA ASP A 183 -2.23 -12.45 -23.49
C ASP A 183 -0.85 -12.95 -23.04
N ILE A 184 -0.55 -12.75 -21.76
CA ILE A 184 0.75 -13.05 -21.15
C ILE A 184 0.54 -14.04 -20.01
N GLU A 185 1.05 -15.25 -20.22
CA GLU A 185 1.24 -16.21 -19.13
C GLU A 185 2.49 -15.87 -18.33
N THR A 186 2.43 -16.02 -17.01
CA THR A 186 3.52 -15.65 -16.10
C THR A 186 4.01 -16.84 -15.27
N GLU A 187 5.32 -16.90 -15.05
CA GLU A 187 5.93 -17.85 -14.12
C GLU A 187 5.91 -17.27 -12.70
N GLY A 188 5.13 -17.88 -11.81
CA GLY A 188 5.06 -17.45 -10.39
C GLY A 188 4.14 -16.26 -10.12
N GLY A 189 3.39 -15.78 -11.11
CA GLY A 189 2.43 -14.69 -10.97
C GLY A 189 3.01 -13.30 -11.18
N VAL A 190 2.20 -12.28 -10.87
CA VAL A 190 2.56 -10.86 -10.99
C VAL A 190 2.55 -10.22 -9.61
N VAL A 191 3.67 -9.59 -9.22
CA VAL A 191 3.77 -8.83 -7.97
C VAL A 191 3.70 -7.34 -8.29
N VAL A 192 2.82 -6.63 -7.62
CA VAL A 192 2.60 -5.19 -7.73
C VAL A 192 3.02 -4.53 -6.44
N SER A 193 3.93 -3.56 -6.55
CA SER A 193 4.42 -2.75 -5.44
C SER A 193 4.01 -1.29 -5.61
N PHE A 194 3.68 -0.64 -4.50
CA PHE A 194 3.27 0.75 -4.46
C PHE A 194 4.27 1.56 -3.66
N ASN A 195 4.80 2.62 -4.26
CA ASN A 195 5.69 3.56 -3.61
C ASN A 195 4.99 4.92 -3.50
N LEU A 196 4.45 5.22 -2.31
CA LEU A 196 3.79 6.48 -2.00
C LEU A 196 4.79 7.44 -1.35
N GLU A 197 5.00 8.59 -1.98
CA GLU A 197 5.89 9.63 -1.47
C GLU A 197 5.07 10.72 -0.78
N LEU A 198 5.33 10.94 0.51
CA LEU A 198 4.63 11.91 1.34
C LEU A 198 5.57 13.00 1.86
N ALA A 199 5.08 14.23 1.94
CA ALA A 199 5.79 15.35 2.56
C ALA A 199 5.05 15.88 3.79
N ASP A 200 5.79 16.05 4.87
CA ASP A 200 5.25 16.53 6.14
C ASP A 200 5.06 18.05 6.10
N LYS A 201 3.89 18.49 6.55
CA LYS A 201 3.60 19.91 6.77
C LYS A 201 3.62 20.20 8.26
N MET A 202 4.65 20.93 8.67
CA MET A 202 4.81 21.38 10.05
C MET A 202 3.95 22.61 10.33
N ASN A 203 3.42 22.69 11.55
CA ASN A 203 2.77 23.84 12.15
C ASN A 203 3.34 24.03 13.57
N ASP A 204 3.63 25.26 13.94
CA ASP A 204 4.24 25.61 15.23
C ASP A 204 3.36 25.20 16.43
N ALA A 205 2.03 25.21 16.25
CA ALA A 205 1.10 24.88 17.32
C ALA A 205 0.93 23.36 17.55
N TYR A 206 1.21 22.52 16.55
CA TYR A 206 0.83 21.09 16.58
C TYR A 206 1.95 20.14 16.13
N GLY A 207 3.13 20.65 15.74
CA GLY A 207 4.17 19.84 15.11
C GLY A 207 3.75 19.42 13.70
N ILE A 208 3.66 18.12 13.42
CA ILE A 208 3.19 17.62 12.11
C ILE A 208 1.67 17.78 12.04
N ALA A 209 1.22 18.73 11.22
CA ALA A 209 -0.21 19.03 11.07
C ALA A 209 -0.87 18.29 9.90
N ASP A 210 -0.11 17.95 8.87
CA ASP A 210 -0.62 17.26 7.68
C ASP A 210 0.50 16.53 6.94
N LYS A 211 0.14 15.54 6.13
CA LYS A 211 1.04 14.87 5.17
C LYS A 211 0.44 15.01 3.77
N LYS A 212 1.23 15.54 2.84
CA LYS A 212 0.81 15.80 1.46
C LYS A 212 1.37 14.76 0.51
N ILE A 213 0.57 14.34 -0.46
CA ILE A 213 1.05 13.44 -1.53
C ILE A 213 1.99 14.21 -2.46
N THR A 214 3.22 13.72 -2.60
CA THR A 214 4.24 14.27 -3.51
C THR A 214 4.48 13.42 -4.74
N GLY A 215 4.22 12.12 -4.63
CA GLY A 215 4.36 11.17 -5.73
C GLY A 215 3.69 9.84 -5.40
N LEU A 216 3.31 9.12 -6.44
CA LEU A 216 2.94 7.71 -6.36
C LEU A 216 3.55 7.00 -7.56
N SER A 217 4.37 6.00 -7.31
CA SER A 217 4.92 5.13 -8.36
C SER A 217 4.46 3.71 -8.10
N VAL A 218 3.90 3.06 -9.14
CA VAL A 218 3.42 1.68 -9.05
C VAL A 218 4.25 0.83 -10.01
N THR A 219 4.78 -0.28 -9.50
CA THR A 219 5.65 -1.18 -10.26
C THR A 219 5.08 -2.59 -10.24
N ALA A 220 4.85 -3.17 -11.41
CA ALA A 220 4.48 -4.57 -11.58
C ALA A 220 5.68 -5.38 -12.08
N THR A 221 5.99 -6.49 -11.42
CA THR A 221 7.11 -7.38 -11.74
C THR A 221 6.60 -8.79 -12.01
N PHE A 222 7.07 -9.41 -13.10
CA PHE A 222 6.70 -10.77 -13.48
C PHE A 222 7.72 -11.35 -14.47
N VAL A 223 7.70 -12.68 -14.63
CA VAL A 223 8.50 -13.42 -15.63
C VAL A 223 7.54 -13.94 -16.70
N PRO A 224 7.54 -13.40 -17.93
CA PRO A 224 6.63 -13.86 -18.98
C PRO A 224 7.06 -15.20 -19.58
N GLN A 225 6.07 -16.00 -19.98
CA GLN A 225 6.24 -17.18 -20.83
C GLN A 225 5.88 -16.84 -22.28
N GLY A 226 6.54 -17.48 -23.24
CA GLY A 226 6.19 -17.36 -24.67
C GLY A 226 6.61 -16.06 -25.38
N ILE A 227 7.18 -15.08 -24.68
CA ILE A 227 7.66 -13.82 -25.27
C ILE A 227 9.12 -13.95 -25.70
N THR A 228 9.45 -13.51 -26.92
CA THR A 228 10.82 -13.56 -27.43
C THR A 228 11.63 -12.32 -27.01
N PRO A 229 12.97 -12.42 -26.86
CA PRO A 229 13.82 -11.28 -26.51
C PRO A 229 13.71 -10.11 -27.49
N GLU A 230 13.51 -10.38 -28.78
CA GLU A 230 13.36 -9.34 -29.81
C GLU A 230 12.09 -8.51 -29.59
N GLN A 231 11.01 -9.14 -29.14
CA GLN A 231 9.76 -8.47 -28.80
C GLN A 231 9.94 -7.57 -27.58
N VAL A 232 10.68 -8.02 -26.56
CA VAL A 232 11.01 -7.21 -25.37
C VAL A 232 11.90 -6.02 -25.74
N LEU A 233 12.92 -6.20 -26.56
CA LEU A 233 13.81 -5.11 -27.01
C LEU A 233 13.08 -4.07 -27.86
N THR A 234 12.09 -4.51 -28.65
CA THR A 234 11.21 -3.63 -29.41
C THR A 234 10.30 -2.84 -28.47
N ALA A 235 9.72 -3.48 -27.46
CA ALA A 235 8.87 -2.84 -26.45
C ALA A 235 9.63 -1.83 -25.59
N LEU A 236 10.89 -2.13 -25.22
CA LEU A 236 11.80 -1.18 -24.56
C LEU A 236 12.22 0.00 -25.46
N GLY A 237 11.98 -0.08 -26.77
CA GLY A 237 12.39 0.94 -27.71
C GLY A 237 13.91 1.03 -27.91
N VAL A 238 14.65 -0.02 -27.57
CA VAL A 238 16.11 -0.13 -27.81
C VAL A 238 16.36 -0.42 -29.29
N GLN A 239 15.48 -1.19 -29.92
CA GLN A 239 15.55 -1.56 -31.33
C GLN A 239 14.17 -1.47 -31.99
N GLY A 240 14.11 -1.42 -33.32
CA GLY A 240 12.87 -1.35 -34.10
C GLY A 240 12.46 0.04 -34.59
N ILE A 241 11.26 0.13 -35.16
CA ILE A 241 10.73 1.37 -35.75
C ILE A 241 10.45 2.38 -34.63
N GLY A 242 11.04 3.57 -34.73
CA GLY A 242 10.84 4.65 -33.75
C GLY A 242 11.80 4.64 -32.56
N ALA A 243 12.72 3.67 -32.48
CA ALA A 243 13.81 3.68 -31.51
C ALA A 243 14.73 4.89 -31.77
N ARG A 244 14.76 5.85 -30.84
CA ARG A 244 15.58 7.07 -30.91
C ARG A 244 16.02 7.47 -29.50
N ARG A 245 17.26 7.95 -29.37
CA ARG A 245 17.75 8.55 -28.11
C ARG A 245 16.92 9.79 -27.77
N GLY A 246 16.58 9.94 -26.48
CA GLY A 246 15.81 11.09 -25.99
C GLY A 246 14.31 11.06 -26.32
N ARG A 247 13.78 9.91 -26.75
CA ARG A 247 12.33 9.75 -26.95
C ARG A 247 11.58 9.79 -25.61
N SER A 248 10.34 10.24 -25.66
CA SER A 248 9.43 10.11 -24.50
C SER A 248 9.03 8.65 -24.32
N MET A 249 9.16 8.14 -23.08
CA MET A 249 8.68 6.82 -22.69
C MET A 249 7.15 6.76 -22.58
N TYR A 250 6.50 7.91 -22.36
CA TYR A 250 5.04 7.99 -22.34
C TYR A 250 4.41 7.57 -23.67
N GLY A 251 5.11 7.78 -24.80
CA GLY A 251 4.65 7.31 -26.12
C GLY A 251 4.73 5.80 -26.33
N LEU A 252 5.37 5.06 -25.43
CA LEU A 252 5.39 3.59 -25.40
C LEU A 252 4.44 3.00 -24.37
N ALA A 253 3.85 3.85 -23.52
CA ALA A 253 3.06 3.41 -22.39
C ALA A 253 1.76 2.78 -22.87
N LYS A 254 1.50 1.57 -22.36
CA LYS A 254 0.25 0.82 -22.55
C LYS A 254 -0.30 0.48 -21.18
N ASP A 255 -1.59 0.18 -21.13
CA ASP A 255 -2.22 -0.23 -19.88
C ASP A 255 -1.94 -1.71 -19.65
N LEU A 256 -1.55 -2.07 -18.43
CA LEU A 256 -1.42 -3.45 -17.99
C LEU A 256 -2.70 -3.83 -17.25
N VAL A 257 -3.39 -4.85 -17.72
CA VAL A 257 -4.61 -5.39 -17.11
C VAL A 257 -4.29 -6.78 -16.57
N LEU A 258 -4.63 -7.01 -15.31
CA LEU A 258 -4.64 -8.31 -14.65
C LEU A 258 -6.09 -8.63 -14.32
N ALA A 259 -6.61 -9.71 -14.88
CA ALA A 259 -7.99 -10.12 -14.66
C ALA A 259 -8.08 -11.60 -14.26
N GLY A 260 -8.91 -11.89 -13.26
CA GLY A 260 -9.34 -13.25 -12.97
C GLY A 260 -10.33 -13.77 -14.02
N GLU A 261 -10.71 -15.04 -13.90
CA GLU A 261 -11.49 -15.74 -14.92
C GLU A 261 -13.01 -15.57 -14.75
N GLN A 262 -13.49 -15.27 -13.54
CA GLN A 262 -14.91 -15.32 -13.18
C GLN A 262 -15.42 -14.03 -12.52
N ALA A 263 -16.75 -13.85 -12.58
CA ALA A 263 -17.43 -12.78 -11.84
C ALA A 263 -17.14 -12.90 -10.33
N GLY A 264 -16.77 -11.78 -9.71
CA GLY A 264 -16.30 -11.72 -8.32
C GLY A 264 -14.79 -11.84 -8.12
N ASP A 265 -14.02 -12.14 -9.17
CA ASP A 265 -12.54 -12.16 -9.10
C ASP A 265 -11.98 -10.72 -9.12
N PRO A 266 -10.85 -10.45 -8.46
CA PRO A 266 -10.29 -9.11 -8.47
C PRO A 266 -9.67 -8.79 -9.83
N THR A 267 -9.74 -7.52 -10.20
CA THR A 267 -9.10 -6.97 -11.39
C THR A 267 -8.18 -5.84 -10.99
N PHE A 268 -7.03 -5.77 -11.64
CA PHE A 268 -6.08 -4.70 -11.47
C PHE A 268 -5.66 -4.14 -12.82
N THR A 269 -5.87 -2.85 -13.02
CA THR A 269 -5.35 -2.15 -14.20
C THR A 269 -4.32 -1.14 -13.76
N LEU A 270 -3.12 -1.23 -14.30
CA LEU A 270 -2.07 -0.23 -14.21
C LEU A 270 -2.07 0.63 -15.46
N SER A 271 -2.45 1.90 -15.32
CA SER A 271 -2.51 2.82 -16.45
C SER A 271 -1.12 3.28 -16.86
N LYS A 272 -0.88 3.36 -18.18
CA LYS A 272 0.37 3.89 -18.76
C LYS A 272 1.63 3.25 -18.19
N ALA A 273 1.64 1.92 -18.14
CA ALA A 273 2.79 1.12 -17.78
C ALA A 273 3.83 1.04 -18.92
N VAL A 274 5.11 1.17 -18.58
CA VAL A 274 6.23 0.98 -19.51
C VAL A 274 7.24 0.00 -18.93
N ILE A 275 7.81 -0.85 -19.78
CA ILE A 275 8.90 -1.74 -19.39
C ILE A 275 10.12 -0.88 -19.06
N SER A 276 10.55 -0.94 -17.81
CA SER A 276 11.69 -0.19 -17.28
C SER A 276 12.97 -1.02 -17.31
N ASN A 277 12.85 -2.35 -17.15
CA ASN A 277 13.97 -3.27 -17.09
C ASN A 277 13.63 -4.61 -17.77
N ASN A 278 14.66 -5.26 -18.29
CA ASN A 278 14.60 -6.61 -18.84
C ASN A 278 15.87 -7.37 -18.42
N VAL A 279 15.69 -8.52 -17.78
CA VAL A 279 16.78 -9.46 -17.50
C VAL A 279 16.80 -10.52 -18.60
N SER A 280 17.97 -10.80 -19.18
CA SER A 280 18.11 -11.88 -20.17
C SER A 280 19.04 -12.96 -19.65
N ASN A 281 18.52 -14.19 -19.51
CA ASN A 281 19.28 -15.31 -18.97
C ASN A 281 19.86 -16.19 -20.09
N PHE A 282 21.06 -16.72 -19.85
CA PHE A 282 21.73 -17.64 -20.77
C PHE A 282 22.09 -18.96 -20.08
N GLY A 283 21.10 -19.60 -19.46
CA GLY A 283 21.21 -20.92 -18.82
C GLY A 283 20.40 -22.00 -19.55
N ALA A 284 20.58 -23.26 -19.15
CA ALA A 284 19.81 -24.39 -19.69
C ALA A 284 18.43 -24.54 -19.02
N GLU A 285 18.28 -24.04 -17.80
CA GLU A 285 17.08 -24.23 -16.97
C GLU A 285 16.21 -22.97 -16.88
N SER A 286 16.78 -21.79 -17.10
CA SER A 286 16.08 -20.51 -16.96
C SER A 286 15.55 -20.00 -18.30
N ASN A 287 14.39 -19.39 -18.26
CA ASN A 287 13.82 -18.69 -19.41
C ASN A 287 14.75 -17.60 -19.93
N ARG A 288 14.80 -17.49 -21.27
CA ARG A 288 15.65 -16.50 -21.96
C ARG A 288 15.29 -15.07 -21.57
N VAL A 289 13.99 -14.78 -21.49
CA VAL A 289 13.45 -13.56 -20.89
C VAL A 289 13.23 -13.85 -19.41
N GLY A 290 13.93 -13.11 -18.56
CA GLY A 290 13.80 -13.19 -17.10
C GLY A 290 12.73 -12.22 -16.60
N GLU A 291 12.95 -11.67 -15.41
CA GLU A 291 12.03 -10.72 -14.79
C GLU A 291 11.92 -9.42 -15.61
N LEU A 292 10.68 -9.01 -15.87
CA LEU A 292 10.31 -7.73 -16.44
C LEU A 292 9.72 -6.85 -15.34
N SER A 293 10.08 -5.57 -15.35
CA SER A 293 9.54 -4.57 -14.44
C SER A 293 8.79 -3.50 -15.23
N LEU A 294 7.47 -3.45 -15.08
CA LEU A 294 6.59 -2.43 -15.62
C LEU A 294 6.38 -1.31 -14.59
N VAL A 295 6.65 -0.07 -14.96
CA VAL A 295 6.48 1.10 -14.08
C VAL A 295 5.41 2.03 -14.67
N SER A 296 4.51 2.54 -13.82
CA SER A 296 3.51 3.54 -14.21
C SER A 296 4.15 4.89 -14.54
N LEU A 297 3.76 5.49 -15.65
CA LEU A 297 4.08 6.88 -15.97
C LEU A 297 2.86 7.78 -15.73
N ASN A 298 2.97 8.69 -14.77
CA ASN A 298 1.85 9.51 -14.34
C ASN A 298 1.56 10.66 -15.32
N GLY A 299 0.29 10.77 -15.72
CA GLY A 299 -0.28 11.99 -16.28
C GLY A 299 -0.80 12.93 -15.19
N MET A 300 -1.05 14.19 -15.53
CA MET A 300 -1.66 15.13 -14.58
C MET A 300 -3.10 14.71 -14.27
N ASN A 301 -3.42 14.49 -12.98
CA ASN A 301 -4.75 14.05 -12.50
C ASN A 301 -5.30 12.80 -13.23
N SER A 302 -4.42 11.91 -13.67
CA SER A 302 -4.83 10.64 -14.26
C SER A 302 -4.94 9.57 -13.19
N GLN A 303 -5.92 8.67 -13.33
CA GLN A 303 -5.94 7.41 -12.59
C GLN A 303 -4.63 6.66 -12.87
N VAL A 304 -3.92 6.29 -11.81
CA VAL A 304 -2.64 5.57 -11.89
C VAL A 304 -2.90 4.07 -11.93
N PHE A 305 -3.86 3.61 -11.14
CA PHE A 305 -4.31 2.24 -11.15
C PHE A 305 -5.81 2.14 -10.85
N SER A 306 -6.43 1.01 -11.17
CA SER A 306 -7.79 0.67 -10.73
C SER A 306 -7.78 -0.71 -10.10
N LEU A 307 -8.48 -0.85 -8.98
CA LEU A 307 -8.79 -2.13 -8.35
C LEU A 307 -10.31 -2.27 -8.30
N GLY A 308 -10.79 -3.45 -8.68
CA GLY A 308 -12.21 -3.78 -8.61
C GLY A 308 -12.40 -5.27 -8.50
N LEU A 309 -13.66 -5.67 -8.36
CA LEU A 309 -14.10 -7.04 -8.57
C LEU A 309 -14.78 -7.09 -9.94
N ILE A 310 -14.67 -8.19 -10.67
CA ILE A 310 -15.47 -8.41 -11.89
C ILE A 310 -16.94 -8.36 -11.47
N GLU A 311 -17.69 -7.39 -11.98
CA GLU A 311 -19.13 -7.25 -11.71
C GLU A 311 -19.92 -8.45 -12.29
N GLU A 312 -21.04 -8.82 -11.65
CA GLU A 312 -22.02 -9.77 -12.21
C GLU A 312 -22.72 -9.23 -13.46
#